data_AF-A0A9P7QM63-F1
#
_entry.id   AF-A0A9P7QM63-F1
#
_cell.length_a   1.000
_cell.length_b   1.000
_cell.length_c   1.000
_cell.angle_alpha   90.00
_cell.angle_beta   90.00
_cell.angle_gamma   90.00
#
_symmetry.space_group_name_H-M   'P 1'
#
loop_
_entity.id
_entity.type
_entity.pdbx_description
1 polymer ?
#
loop_
_entity_poly.entity_id
_entity_poly.type
_entity_poly.pdbx_seq_one_letter_code
_entity_poly.pdbx_strand_id
1 'polypeptide(L)'
;MAIRTMRESRTERTTFEEQAVYLFATRASVFDVNYSRLREVNVSVLLLRARHSNPRYTSISSKEFNDLTAELPLTIGARVMLTANIWTEVGLVNEVAVTLSMSSGMPTLPIPVPPSRCSPDLPLPPVPYAEYYEASTDN
;
A
#
# COMPACT_ATOMS: atom_id res chain seq x y z
N MET A 1 27.62 -4.08 46.62
CA MET A 1 26.97 -3.49 45.44
C MET A 1 26.84 -4.59 44.40
N ALA A 2 25.66 -5.17 44.23
CA ALA A 2 25.45 -6.32 43.34
C ALA A 2 25.05 -5.83 41.96
N ILE A 3 25.90 -6.07 40.96
CA ILE A 3 25.54 -5.85 39.55
C ILE A 3 24.62 -7.02 39.18
N ARG A 4 23.33 -6.73 38.99
CA ARG A 4 22.35 -7.71 38.52
C ARG A 4 22.64 -7.99 37.04
N THR A 5 23.43 -9.02 36.76
CA THR A 5 23.56 -9.55 35.41
C THR A 5 22.23 -10.20 35.02
N MET A 6 21.39 -9.49 34.27
CA MET A 6 20.20 -10.10 33.66
C MET A 6 20.67 -11.05 32.56
N ARG A 7 20.67 -12.35 32.87
CA ARG A 7 20.81 -13.40 31.85
C ARG A 7 19.45 -13.60 31.21
N GLU A 8 19.22 -12.96 30.07
CA GLU A 8 18.02 -13.17 29.25
C GLU A 8 17.85 -14.65 28.92
N SER A 9 16.60 -15.13 28.97
CA SER A 9 16.28 -16.51 28.62
C SER A 9 16.40 -16.71 27.10
N ARG A 10 16.66 -17.95 26.65
CA ARG A 10 16.81 -18.24 25.22
C ARG A 10 15.57 -17.83 24.41
N THR A 11 14.39 -18.01 25.00
CA THR A 11 13.09 -17.64 24.41
C THR A 11 12.93 -16.14 24.24
N GLU A 12 13.30 -15.36 25.26
CA GLU A 12 13.22 -13.90 25.22
C GLU A 12 14.11 -13.33 24.11
N ARG A 13 15.30 -13.90 23.95
CA ARG A 13 16.23 -13.54 22.88
C ARG A 13 15.67 -13.86 21.49
N THR A 14 15.11 -15.05 21.29
CA THR A 14 14.53 -15.44 20.00
C THR A 14 13.33 -14.56 19.64
N THR A 15 12.46 -14.27 20.61
CA THR A 15 11.31 -13.38 20.37
C THR A 15 11.76 -11.97 20.00
N PHE A 16 12.80 -11.46 20.65
CA PHE A 16 13.39 -10.17 20.29
C PHE A 16 13.95 -10.19 18.87
N GLU A 17 14.76 -11.19 18.52
CA GLU A 17 15.35 -11.32 17.18
C GLU A 17 14.28 -11.42 16.07
N GLU A 18 13.15 -12.09 16.34
CA GLU A 18 12.03 -12.20 15.40
C GLU A 18 11.21 -10.91 15.25
N GLN A 19 11.10 -10.11 16.32
CA GLN A 19 10.21 -8.94 16.36
C GLN A 19 10.92 -7.61 16.15
N ALA A 20 12.25 -7.57 16.30
CA ALA A 20 13.05 -6.36 16.23
C ALA A 20 13.09 -5.76 14.83
N VAL A 21 13.10 -4.42 14.78
CA VAL A 21 13.40 -3.64 13.58
C VAL A 21 14.92 -3.43 13.53
N TYR A 22 15.54 -3.86 12.44
CA TYR A 22 16.98 -3.76 12.24
C TYR A 22 17.33 -2.47 11.50
N LEU A 23 18.24 -1.67 12.07
CA LEU A 23 18.73 -0.44 11.46
C LEU A 23 20.05 -0.72 10.72
N PHE A 24 20.13 -0.26 9.48
CA PHE A 24 21.34 -0.37 8.66
C PHE A 24 21.79 1.00 8.18
N ALA A 25 23.09 1.16 7.98
CA ALA A 25 23.67 2.44 7.55
C ALA A 25 23.29 2.83 6.10
N THR A 26 22.97 1.84 5.25
CA THR A 26 22.63 2.09 3.85
C THR A 26 21.32 1.42 3.46
N ARG A 27 20.59 2.04 2.54
CA ARG A 27 19.34 1.51 1.99
C ARG A 27 19.56 0.25 1.16
N ALA A 28 20.70 0.13 0.48
CA ALA A 28 21.06 -1.09 -0.23
C ALA A 28 21.12 -2.29 0.73
N SER A 29 21.77 -2.12 1.89
CA SER A 29 21.80 -3.15 2.93
C SER A 29 20.40 -3.48 3.47
N VAL A 30 19.53 -2.47 3.66
CA VAL A 30 18.13 -2.71 4.06
C VAL A 30 17.40 -3.53 2.99
N PHE A 31 17.55 -3.17 1.71
CA PHE A 31 16.91 -3.88 0.60
C PHE A 31 17.37 -5.34 0.52
N ASP A 32 18.69 -5.59 0.54
CA ASP A 32 19.24 -6.94 0.44
C ASP A 32 18.77 -7.85 1.58
N VAL A 33 18.75 -7.32 2.81
CA VAL A 33 18.27 -8.07 3.99
C VAL A 33 16.77 -8.31 3.90
N ASN A 34 15.98 -7.31 3.54
CA ASN A 34 14.53 -7.46 3.42
C ASN A 34 14.16 -8.45 2.31
N TYR A 35 14.84 -8.36 1.17
CA TYR A 35 14.65 -9.28 0.04
C TYR A 35 15.05 -10.72 0.41
N SER A 36 16.17 -10.89 1.11
CA SER A 36 16.62 -12.21 1.57
C SER A 36 15.62 -12.82 2.56
N ARG A 37 15.13 -12.03 3.52
CA ARG A 37 14.08 -12.47 4.46
C ARG A 37 12.79 -12.84 3.76
N LEU A 38 12.34 -12.06 2.77
CA LEU A 38 11.16 -12.39 1.97
C LEU A 38 11.34 -13.71 1.21
N ARG A 39 12.56 -14.00 0.73
CA ARG A 39 12.88 -15.23 0.02
C ARG A 39 12.96 -16.45 0.95
N GLU A 40 13.45 -16.27 2.17
CA GLU A 40 13.54 -17.32 3.20
C GLU A 40 12.17 -17.69 3.77
N VAL A 41 11.23 -16.75 3.76
CA VAL A 41 9.83 -17.01 4.09
C VAL A 41 9.24 -17.92 3.01
N ASN A 42 8.99 -19.18 3.36
CA ASN A 42 8.42 -20.20 2.46
C ASN A 42 6.91 -19.99 2.19
N VAL A 43 6.53 -18.78 1.79
CA VAL A 43 5.17 -18.33 1.50
C VAL A 43 5.16 -17.68 0.11
N SER A 44 4.03 -17.72 -0.58
CA SER A 44 3.86 -17.08 -1.88
C SER A 44 4.17 -15.58 -1.83
N VAL A 45 5.05 -15.13 -2.73
CA VAL A 45 5.43 -13.73 -2.92
C VAL A 45 4.60 -13.12 -4.05
N LEU A 46 3.93 -12.01 -3.78
CA LEU A 46 3.26 -11.18 -4.77
C LEU A 46 4.21 -10.06 -5.20
N LEU A 47 4.45 -9.93 -6.51
CA LEU A 47 5.20 -8.82 -7.07
C LEU A 47 4.24 -7.70 -7.50
N LEU A 48 4.22 -6.60 -6.75
CA LEU A 48 3.48 -5.42 -7.15
C LEU A 48 4.33 -4.59 -8.11
N ARG A 49 3.76 -4.20 -9.25
CA ARG A 49 4.42 -3.34 -10.24
C ARG A 49 3.74 -1.98 -10.28
N ALA A 50 4.54 -0.92 -10.26
CA ALA A 50 4.07 0.44 -10.40
C ALA A 50 3.46 0.65 -11.79
N ARG A 51 2.30 1.31 -11.82
CA ARG A 51 1.68 1.77 -13.06
C ARG A 51 2.06 3.23 -13.26
N HIS A 52 2.90 3.50 -14.25
CA HIS A 52 3.30 4.85 -14.59
C HIS A 52 2.31 5.48 -15.58
N SER A 53 1.91 6.73 -15.32
CA SER A 53 1.03 7.50 -16.20
C SER A 53 1.70 7.90 -17.51
N ASN A 54 3.02 8.06 -17.49
CA ASN A 54 3.83 8.37 -18.67
C ASN A 54 5.03 7.40 -18.76
N PRO A 55 5.32 6.81 -19.94
CA PRO A 55 6.47 5.95 -20.15
C PRO A 55 7.82 6.56 -19.77
N ARG A 56 7.97 7.90 -19.77
CA ARG A 56 9.21 8.56 -19.33
C ARG A 56 9.57 8.30 -17.87
N TYR A 57 8.58 7.96 -17.04
CA TYR A 57 8.76 7.70 -15.61
C TYR A 57 9.17 6.25 -15.30
N THR A 58 9.15 5.34 -16.28
CA THR A 58 9.60 3.95 -16.07
C THR A 58 11.12 3.83 -15.95
N SER A 59 11.86 4.75 -16.58
CA SER A 59 13.32 4.79 -16.58
C SER A 59 13.90 5.68 -15.48
N ILE A 60 13.06 6.40 -14.74
CA ILE A 60 13.49 7.28 -13.67
C ILE A 60 13.82 6.45 -12.42
N SER A 61 14.93 6.78 -11.76
CA SER A 61 15.40 6.04 -10.60
C SER A 61 14.45 6.17 -9.41
N SER A 62 14.36 5.15 -8.56
CA SER A 62 13.51 5.19 -7.35
C SER A 62 13.84 6.38 -6.44
N LYS A 63 15.10 6.83 -6.42
CA LYS A 63 15.54 8.01 -5.64
C LYS A 63 14.80 9.29 -6.03
N GLU A 64 14.42 9.43 -7.29
CA GLU A 64 13.64 10.57 -7.78
C GLU A 64 12.14 10.44 -7.49
N PHE A 65 11.68 9.23 -7.14
CA PHE A 65 10.30 8.91 -6.76
C PHE A 65 10.11 8.70 -5.26
N ASN A 66 10.73 9.53 -4.42
CA ASN A 66 10.64 9.40 -2.96
C ASN A 66 10.95 7.96 -2.48
N ASP A 67 11.88 7.30 -3.15
CA ASP A 67 12.31 5.92 -2.91
C ASP A 67 11.24 4.84 -3.14
N LEU A 68 10.15 5.19 -3.84
CA LEU A 68 9.17 4.24 -4.29
C LEU A 68 9.77 3.40 -5.42
N THR A 69 9.88 2.10 -5.21
CA THR A 69 10.41 1.17 -6.22
C THR A 69 9.34 0.86 -7.26
N ALA A 70 9.75 0.70 -8.52
CA ALA A 70 8.85 0.30 -9.60
C ALA A 70 8.32 -1.14 -9.41
N GLU A 71 9.05 -1.97 -8.66
CA GLU A 71 8.63 -3.29 -8.26
C GLU A 71 8.73 -3.44 -6.73
N LEU A 72 7.69 -3.99 -6.10
CA LEU A 72 7.62 -4.19 -4.66
C LEU A 72 7.15 -5.63 -4.37
N PRO A 73 8.07 -6.55 -4.01
CA PRO A 73 7.71 -7.91 -3.61
C PRO A 73 7.16 -7.91 -2.17
N LEU A 74 6.03 -8.58 -1.97
CA LEU A 74 5.34 -8.68 -0.67
C LEU A 74 4.85 -10.10 -0.41
N THR A 75 4.79 -10.50 0.85
CA THR A 75 4.17 -11.75 1.31
C THR A 75 3.10 -11.45 2.34
N ILE A 76 2.17 -12.37 2.52
CA ILE A 76 1.18 -12.29 3.60
C ILE A 76 1.93 -12.45 4.92
N GLY A 77 1.61 -11.61 5.91
CA GLY A 77 2.32 -11.52 7.17
C GLY A 77 3.57 -10.63 7.13
N ALA A 78 3.93 -10.07 5.97
CA ALA A 78 5.03 -9.11 5.90
C ALA A 78 4.69 -7.84 6.69
N ARG A 79 5.68 -7.35 7.44
CA ARG A 79 5.62 -6.03 8.09
C ARG A 79 6.10 -4.98 7.10
N VAL A 80 5.28 -3.98 6.85
CA VAL A 80 5.56 -2.87 5.93
C VAL A 80 5.37 -1.54 6.64
N MET A 81 6.02 -0.51 6.14
CA MET A 81 5.91 0.85 6.68
C MET A 81 5.28 1.75 5.62
N LEU A 82 4.31 2.56 6.04
CA LEU A 82 3.75 3.60 5.17
C LEU A 82 4.81 4.67 4.89
N THR A 83 4.98 5.03 3.62
CA THR A 83 5.91 6.09 3.17
C THR A 83 5.19 7.41 2.83
N ALA A 84 3.87 7.44 2.99
CA ALA A 84 3.01 8.57 2.71
C ALA A 84 1.79 8.59 3.62
N ASN A 85 1.22 9.77 3.82
CA ASN A 85 -0.04 9.93 4.53
C ASN A 85 -1.19 9.49 3.61
N ILE A 86 -2.01 8.56 4.09
CA ILE A 86 -3.18 8.06 3.35
C ILE A 86 -4.46 8.59 3.99
N TRP A 87 -4.56 8.51 5.32
CA TRP A 87 -5.76 8.91 6.05
C TRP A 87 -5.40 9.43 7.44
N THR A 88 -5.26 10.75 7.54
CA THR A 88 -4.74 11.43 8.74
C THR A 88 -5.66 11.33 9.95
N GLU A 89 -6.98 11.35 9.74
CA GLU A 89 -7.97 11.35 10.82
C GLU A 89 -8.00 10.03 11.60
N VAL A 90 -7.66 8.93 10.93
CA VAL A 90 -7.59 7.59 11.54
C VAL A 90 -6.14 7.17 11.87
N GLY A 91 -5.17 8.06 11.66
CA GLY A 91 -3.76 7.84 11.98
C GLY A 91 -2.99 6.99 10.97
N LEU A 92 -3.48 6.81 9.73
CA LEU A 92 -2.72 6.18 8.64
C LEU A 92 -1.80 7.22 8.00
N VAL A 93 -0.72 7.50 8.72
CA VAL A 93 0.29 8.48 8.37
C VAL A 93 1.62 7.80 8.00
N ASN A 94 2.53 8.57 7.44
CA ASN A 94 3.90 8.15 7.17
C ASN A 94 4.55 7.54 8.43
N GLU A 95 5.45 6.58 8.24
CA GLU A 95 6.18 5.84 9.28
C GLU A 95 5.34 4.84 10.10
N VAL A 96 4.04 4.70 9.82
CA VAL A 96 3.22 3.68 10.51
C VAL A 96 3.57 2.29 9.98
N ALA A 97 3.98 1.41 10.89
CA ALA A 97 4.25 0.01 10.61
C ALA A 97 2.98 -0.83 10.70
N VAL A 98 2.70 -1.63 9.67
CA VAL A 98 1.51 -2.49 9.56
C VAL A 98 1.90 -3.89 9.09
N THR A 99 1.10 -4.88 9.44
CA THR A 99 1.26 -6.26 8.97
C THR A 99 0.25 -6.55 7.88
N LEU A 100 0.70 -7.06 6.73
CA LEU A 100 -0.18 -7.44 5.63
C LEU A 100 -0.97 -8.70 5.99
N SER A 101 -2.28 -8.66 5.80
CA SER A 101 -3.16 -9.81 5.96
C SER A 101 -4.05 -9.94 4.72
N MET A 102 -4.44 -11.17 4.38
CA MET A 102 -5.49 -11.35 3.37
C MET A 102 -6.84 -11.13 4.01
N SER A 103 -7.62 -10.20 3.49
CA SER A 103 -9.04 -10.16 3.81
C SER A 103 -9.74 -11.33 3.13
N SER A 104 -10.33 -12.24 3.89
CA SER A 104 -11.16 -13.34 3.37
C SER A 104 -12.54 -12.89 2.87
N GLY A 105 -12.70 -11.59 2.59
CA GLY A 105 -13.95 -11.03 2.09
C GLY A 105 -14.07 -11.25 0.59
N MET A 106 -14.96 -12.15 0.19
CA MET A 106 -15.60 -12.06 -1.12
C MET A 106 -16.10 -10.61 -1.26
N PRO A 107 -15.65 -9.81 -2.24
CA PRO A 107 -16.27 -8.52 -2.46
C PRO A 107 -17.66 -8.81 -3.01
N THR A 108 -18.67 -8.86 -2.13
CA THR A 108 -20.06 -8.73 -2.56
C THR A 108 -20.22 -7.30 -3.06
N LEU A 109 -19.81 -7.07 -4.31
CA LEU A 109 -20.37 -5.98 -5.07
C LEU A 109 -21.88 -6.22 -5.03
N PRO A 110 -22.71 -5.26 -4.57
CA PRO A 110 -24.13 -5.35 -4.79
C PRO A 110 -24.29 -5.42 -6.31
N ILE A 111 -24.63 -6.61 -6.82
CA ILE A 111 -25.03 -6.78 -8.20
C ILE A 111 -26.14 -5.73 -8.39
N PRO A 112 -25.97 -4.72 -9.26
CA PRO A 112 -27.08 -3.85 -9.60
C PRO A 112 -28.09 -4.77 -10.26
N VAL A 113 -29.16 -5.12 -9.53
CA VAL A 113 -30.32 -5.75 -10.14
C VAL A 113 -30.77 -4.73 -11.18
N PRO A 114 -30.70 -5.02 -12.49
CA PRO A 114 -31.20 -4.07 -13.48
C PRO A 114 -32.66 -3.81 -13.13
N PRO A 115 -33.13 -2.56 -13.08
CA PRO A 115 -34.52 -2.29 -12.78
C PRO A 115 -35.37 -3.04 -13.80
N SER A 116 -36.24 -3.92 -13.29
CA SER A 116 -37.23 -4.64 -14.07
C SER A 116 -37.92 -3.66 -15.02
N ARG A 117 -37.88 -3.98 -16.31
CA ARG A 117 -38.45 -3.17 -17.37
C ARG A 117 -39.92 -2.80 -17.10
N CYS A 118 -40.25 -1.58 -17.55
CA CYS A 118 -41.56 -1.07 -17.95
C CYS A 118 -42.55 -0.66 -16.84
N SER A 119 -42.63 0.65 -16.61
CA SER A 119 -43.91 1.36 -16.60
C SER A 119 -43.81 2.48 -17.64
N PRO A 120 -44.61 2.50 -18.72
CA PRO A 120 -44.76 3.69 -19.54
C PRO A 120 -45.59 4.71 -18.75
N ASP A 121 -45.44 5.99 -19.09
CA ASP A 121 -46.29 7.11 -18.64
C ASP A 121 -45.85 7.93 -17.41
N LEU A 122 -44.57 8.29 -17.35
CA LEU A 122 -44.20 9.56 -16.69
C LEU A 122 -43.62 10.54 -17.73
N PRO A 123 -44.23 11.72 -17.95
CA PRO A 123 -43.66 12.72 -18.85
C PRO A 123 -42.33 13.22 -18.26
N LEU A 124 -41.28 13.16 -19.07
CA LEU A 124 -39.97 13.69 -18.70
C LEU A 124 -40.08 15.21 -18.44
N PRO A 125 -39.49 15.74 -17.36
CA PRO A 125 -39.37 17.18 -17.20
C PRO A 125 -38.46 17.74 -18.31
N PRO A 126 -38.71 18.97 -18.79
CA PRO A 126 -37.89 19.59 -19.82
C PRO A 126 -36.46 19.79 -19.29
N VAL A 127 -35.49 19.20 -19.98
CA VAL A 127 -34.06 19.50 -19.81
C VAL A 127 -33.82 20.93 -20.32
N PRO A 128 -33.29 21.86 -19.52
CA PRO A 128 -32.75 23.10 -20.05
C PRO A 128 -31.51 22.74 -20.87
N TYR A 129 -31.63 22.90 -22.19
CA TYR A 129 -30.52 22.78 -23.12
C TYR A 129 -29.67 24.06 -23.01
N ALA A 130 -28.35 23.86 -22.98
CA ALA A 130 -27.29 24.87 -23.10
C ALA A 130 -26.96 25.71 -21.86
N GLU A 131 -25.94 25.27 -21.12
CA GLU A 131 -24.89 26.15 -20.59
C GLU A 131 -23.67 25.29 -20.21
N TYR A 132 -22.94 24.82 -21.23
CA TYR A 132 -21.56 24.36 -21.10
C TYR A 132 -20.77 24.86 -22.29
N TYR A 133 -19.56 25.37 -22.01
CA TYR A 133 -18.52 25.91 -22.89
C TYR A 133 -18.58 27.42 -23.20
N GLU A 134 -18.22 28.24 -22.20
CA GLU A 134 -17.26 29.32 -22.51
C GLU A 134 -15.87 28.79 -22.17
N ALA A 135 -15.17 28.31 -23.18
CA ALA A 135 -13.73 28.15 -23.13
C ALA A 135 -13.11 29.56 -23.21
N SER A 136 -12.63 30.09 -22.08
CA SER A 136 -11.69 31.22 -22.10
C SER A 136 -10.37 30.75 -22.72
N THR A 137 -10.27 30.87 -24.04
CA THR A 137 -9.00 31.19 -24.69
C THR A 137 -8.85 32.69 -24.65
N ASP A 138 -8.08 33.19 -23.69
CA ASP A 138 -7.49 34.52 -23.78
C ASP A 138 -5.98 34.42 -23.51
N ASN A 139 -5.27 34.49 -24.65
CA ASN A 139 -3.97 35.12 -24.94
C ASN A 139 -2.74 34.82 -24.07
#